data_AF-X0ZER8-F1
#
_entry.id   AF-X0ZER8-F1
#
_cell.length_a   1.000
_cell.length_b   1.000
_cell.length_c   1.000
_cell.angle_alpha   90.00
_cell.angle_beta   90.00
_cell.angle_gamma   90.00
#
_symmetry.space_group_name_H-M   'P 1'
#
loop_
_entity.id
_entity.type
_entity.pdbx_description
1 polymer ?
#
loop_
_entity_poly.entity_id
_entity_poly.type
_entity_poly.pdbx_seq_one_letter_code
_entity_poly.pdbx_strand_id
1 'polypeptide(L)' 'YDSLVAKLIVWGKDREEAINRSKRALKEFIIEGIPTTIPFYQKILSNPKFISGEINTDFVNEILQEKYN' A
#
# COMPACT_ATOMS: atom_id res chain seq x y z
N TYR A 1 -5.97 2.35 23.03
CA TYR A 1 -6.09 1.27 22.04
C TYR A 1 -5.14 1.54 20.89
N ASP A 2 -4.88 0.53 20.07
CA ASP A 2 -4.14 0.67 18.82
C ASP A 2 -5.02 1.39 17.78
N SER A 3 -4.42 2.19 16.89
CA SER A 3 -5.14 2.83 15.78
C SER A 3 -5.46 1.84 14.64
N LEU A 4 -4.91 0.63 14.66
CA LEU A 4 -5.14 -0.41 13.66
C LEU A 4 -6.57 -0.95 13.71
N VAL A 5 -7.32 -0.75 12.64
CA VAL A 5 -8.71 -1.22 12.50
C VAL A 5 -8.80 -2.59 11.82
N ALA A 6 -7.92 -2.87 10.84
CA ALA A 6 -7.98 -4.10 10.05
C ALA A 6 -6.61 -4.45 9.44
N LYS A 7 -6.45 -5.73 9.04
CA LYS A 7 -5.33 -6.23 8.26
C LYS A 7 -5.85 -6.85 6.95
N LEU A 8 -5.41 -6.32 5.81
CA LEU A 8 -5.71 -6.89 4.49
C LEU A 8 -4.56 -7.81 4.06
N ILE A 9 -4.83 -9.11 3.94
CA ILE A 9 -3.87 -10.12 3.50
C ILE A 9 -4.25 -10.60 2.10
N VAL A 10 -3.28 -10.61 1.19
CA VAL A 10 -3.48 -11.01 -0.21
C VAL A 10 -2.39 -12.02 -0.58
N TRP A 11 -2.75 -12.97 -1.43
CA TRP A 11 -1.87 -14.00 -1.96
C TRP A 11 -2.03 -14.09 -3.48
N GLY A 12 -1.02 -14.61 -4.17
CA GLY A 12 -1.02 -14.90 -5.62
C GLY A 12 0.07 -15.92 -5.92
N LYS A 13 0.08 -16.49 -7.14
CA LYS A 13 1.09 -17.48 -7.55
C LYS A 13 2.51 -16.89 -7.56
N ASP A 14 2.60 -15.59 -7.79
CA ASP A 14 3.83 -14.80 -7.82
C ASP A 14 3.56 -13.40 -7.25
N ARG A 15 4.65 -12.62 -7.13
CA ARG A 15 4.62 -11.28 -6.56
C ARG A 15 3.78 -10.31 -7.39
N GLU A 16 3.82 -10.44 -8.71
CA GLU A 16 3.08 -9.58 -9.62
C GLU A 16 1.57 -9.81 -9.46
N GLU A 17 1.12 -11.06 -9.43
CA GLU A 17 -0.28 -11.41 -9.19
C GLU A 17 -0.75 -10.91 -7.83
N ALA A 18 0.04 -11.11 -6.77
CA ALA A 18 -0.29 -10.64 -5.42
C ALA A 18 -0.42 -9.11 -5.37
N ILE A 19 0.46 -8.36 -6.04
CA ILE A 19 0.37 -6.90 -6.15
C ILE A 19 -0.90 -6.49 -6.90
N ASN A 20 -1.19 -7.11 -8.04
CA ASN A 20 -2.38 -6.80 -8.85
C ASN A 20 -3.68 -7.09 -8.08
N ARG A 21 -3.73 -8.20 -7.34
CA ARG A 21 -4.84 -8.53 -6.45
C ARG A 21 -4.96 -7.53 -5.30
N SER A 22 -3.84 -7.07 -4.75
CA SER A 22 -3.81 -6.08 -3.66
C SER A 22 -4.34 -4.73 -4.11
N LYS A 23 -4.00 -4.28 -5.33
CA LYS A 23 -4.54 -3.06 -5.93
C LYS A 23 -6.06 -3.10 -6.05
N ARG A 24 -6.61 -4.22 -6.55
CA ARG A 24 -8.06 -4.41 -6.65
C ARG A 24 -8.71 -4.45 -5.26
N ALA A 25 -8.15 -5.23 -4.34
CA ALA A 25 -8.67 -5.35 -2.97
C ALA A 25 -8.73 -3.99 -2.26
N LEU A 26 -7.67 -3.18 -2.36
CA LEU A 26 -7.67 -1.82 -1.79
C LEU A 26 -8.59 -0.84 -2.51
N LYS A 27 -8.93 -1.06 -3.78
CA LYS A 27 -9.91 -0.23 -4.50
C LYS A 27 -11.34 -0.50 -4.02
N GLU A 28 -11.62 -1.73 -3.61
CA GLU A 28 -12.92 -2.19 -3.13
C GLU A 28 -13.04 -2.12 -1.60
N PHE A 29 -11.94 -1.85 -0.88
CA PHE A 29 -11.93 -1.77 0.57
C PHE A 29 -12.44 -0.40 1.05
N ILE A 30 -13.76 -0.30 1.24
CA ILE A 30 -14.42 0.93 1.66
C ILE A 30 -14.51 0.97 3.19
N ILE A 31 -13.97 2.03 3.78
CA ILE A 31 -14.09 2.37 5.21
C ILE A 31 -14.57 3.81 5.29
N GLU A 32 -15.66 4.03 6.01
CA GLU A 32 -16.29 5.34 6.16
C GLU A 32 -16.21 5.82 7.62
N GLY A 33 -16.36 7.14 7.81
CA GLY A 33 -16.40 7.77 9.14
C GLY A 33 -15.04 8.10 9.77
N ILE A 34 -13.93 7.59 9.22
CA ILE A 34 -12.58 7.92 9.67
C ILE A 34 -11.60 8.08 8.49
N PRO A 35 -10.56 8.93 8.61
CA PRO A 35 -9.43 8.90 7.69
C PRO A 35 -8.73 7.54 7.73
N THR A 36 -8.24 7.09 6.58
CA THR A 36 -7.53 5.81 6.47
C THR A 36 -6.21 5.94 5.72
N THR A 37 -5.35 4.95 5.89
CA THR A 37 -4.07 4.81 5.17
C THR A 37 -4.23 4.13 3.80
N ILE A 38 -5.46 3.83 3.35
CA ILE A 38 -5.73 3.15 2.06
C ILE A 38 -5.10 3.91 0.86
N PRO A 39 -5.27 5.24 0.71
CA PRO A 39 -4.67 5.96 -0.42
C PRO A 39 -3.14 5.87 -0.44
N PHE A 40 -2.51 5.82 0.74
CA PHE A 40 -1.07 5.67 0.86
C PHE A 40 -0.59 4.28 0.38
N TYR A 41 -1.28 3.21 0.78
CA TYR A 41 -0.96 1.87 0.28
C TYR A 41 -1.19 1.72 -1.23
N GLN A 42 -2.21 2.37 -1.79
CA GLN A 42 -2.42 2.40 -3.25
C GLN A 42 -1.25 3.09 -3.99
N LYS A 43 -0.69 4.18 -3.43
CA LYS A 43 0.53 4.83 -3.95
C LYS A 43 1.72 3.86 -3.90
N ILE A 44 1.95 3.18 -2.77
CA ILE A 44 3.04 2.21 -2.63
C ILE A 44 2.94 1.10 -3.67
N LEU A 45 1.77 0.47 -3.83
CA LEU A 45 1.59 -0.65 -4.77
C LEU A 45 1.79 -0.25 -6.24
N SER A 46 1.71 1.05 -6.55
CA SER A 46 1.92 1.59 -7.89
C SER A 46 3.33 2.16 -8.10
N ASN A 47 4.17 2.21 -7.05
CA ASN A 47 5.52 2.73 -7.13
C ASN A 47 6.47 1.72 -7.80
N PRO A 48 7.26 2.13 -8.82
CA PRO A 48 8.20 1.24 -9.51
C PRO A 48 9.21 0.54 -8.59
N LYS A 49 9.79 1.23 -7.59
CA LYS A 49 10.72 0.62 -6.62
C LYS A 49 10.04 -0.47 -5.81
N PHE A 50 8.78 -0.26 -5.42
CA PHE A 50 8.01 -1.31 -4.76
C PHE A 50 7.75 -2.47 -5.71
N ILE A 51 7.42 -2.23 -6.98
CA ILE A 51 7.15 -3.29 -7.96
C ILE A 51 8.42 -4.09 -8.30
N SER A 52 9.59 -3.44 -8.41
CA SER A 52 10.87 -4.12 -8.64
C SER A 52 11.40 -4.83 -7.40
N GLY A 53 10.99 -4.40 -6.21
CA GLY A 53 11.51 -4.91 -4.94
C GLY A 53 12.79 -4.19 -4.48
N GLU A 54 13.19 -3.12 -5.17
CA GLU A 54 14.35 -2.29 -4.84
C GLU A 54 13.99 -1.28 -3.72
N ILE A 55 13.74 -1.81 -2.51
CA ILE A 55 13.36 -1.03 -1.34
C ILE A 55 14.36 -1.23 -0.19
N ASN A 56 14.47 -0.22 0.66
CA ASN A 56 15.23 -0.23 1.91
C ASN A 56 14.30 0.17 3.07
N THR A 57 14.86 0.33 4.27
CA THR A 57 14.11 0.73 5.47
C THR A 57 13.62 2.18 5.43
N ASP A 58 14.20 3.02 4.57
CA ASP A 58 13.86 4.45 4.43
C ASP A 58 12.83 4.73 3.33
N PHE A 59 12.49 3.72 2.52
CA PHE A 59 11.58 3.83 1.37
C PHE A 59 10.27 4.57 1.67
N VAL A 60 9.66 4.32 2.82
CA VAL A 60 8.42 5.01 3.23
C VAL A 60 8.66 6.50 3.47
N ASN A 61 9.77 6.86 4.11
CA ASN A 61 10.14 8.25 4.36
C ASN A 61 10.41 8.98 3.05
N GLU A 62 11.08 8.34 2.09
CA GLU A 62 11.32 8.86 0.73
C GLU A 62 9.99 9.21 0.04
N ILE A 63 9.02 8.28 0.02
CA ILE A 63 7.70 8.49 -0.62
C ILE A 63 6.90 9.61 0.04
N LEU A 64 7.02 9.75 1.37
CA LEU A 64 6.35 10.79 2.12
C LEU A 64 6.96 12.15 1.79
N GLN A 65 8.29 12.28 1.75
CA GLN A 65 8.96 13.52 1.39
C GLN A 65 8.61 13.99 -0.04
N GLU A 66 8.52 13.08 -1.01
CA GLU A 66 8.04 13.40 -2.37
C GLU A 66 6.64 14.04 -2.41
N LYS A 67 5.78 13.79 -1.41
CA LYS A 67 4.43 14.36 -1.37
C LYS A 67 4.40 15.82 -0.90
N TYR A 68 5.46 16.26 -0.21
CA TYR A 68 5.55 17.60 0.38
C TYR A 68 6.53 18.53 -0.36
N ASN A 69 7.15 18.04 -1.44
CA ASN A 69 7.93 18.81 -2.41
C ASN A 69 7.09 19.05 -3.67
#